data_AF-A0A7Y2CNC6-F1
#
_entry.id   AF-A0A7Y2CNC6-F1
#
_cell.length_a   1.000
_cell.length_b   1.000
_cell.length_c   1.000
_cell.angle_alpha   90.00
_cell.angle_beta   90.00
_cell.angle_gamma   90.00
#
_symmetry.space_group_name_H-M   'P 1'
#
loop_
_entity.id
_entity.type
_entity.pdbx_description
1 polymer ?
#
loop_
_entity_poly.entity_id
_entity_poly.type
_entity_poly.pdbx_seq_one_letter_code
_entity_poly.pdbx_strand_id
1 'polypeptide(L)'
;MNLVILSLLTVIFLAGCALFESESNTVTARSDGLRVTVKNETGDRIYYFLVGSELATLIDWIPHLDDSQSVAAGRSRTIDHGDIMMEENETQAVFWWWKAEIRDGERVPGAIVSNIIDL
;
A
#
# COMPACT_ATOMS: atom_id res chain seq x y z
N MET A 1 -39.25 -12.74 40.03
CA MET A 1 -38.90 -11.51 39.27
C MET A 1 -37.49 -11.11 39.70
N ASN A 2 -36.62 -10.72 38.75
CA ASN A 2 -35.27 -10.17 38.98
C ASN A 2 -34.07 -11.12 39.09
N LEU A 3 -33.92 -12.09 38.17
CA LEU A 3 -32.59 -12.73 37.99
C LEU A 3 -32.24 -13.15 36.55
N VAL A 4 -33.07 -12.84 35.56
CA VAL A 4 -32.85 -13.27 34.16
C VAL A 4 -32.42 -12.12 33.25
N ILE A 5 -32.57 -10.87 33.69
CA ILE A 5 -32.34 -9.69 32.83
C ILE A 5 -30.87 -9.22 32.84
N LEU A 6 -30.09 -9.57 33.86
CA LEU A 6 -28.73 -9.03 34.02
C LEU A 6 -27.66 -9.76 33.17
N SER A 7 -27.92 -11.00 32.74
CA SER A 7 -26.95 -11.81 32.00
C SER A 7 -27.00 -11.64 30.48
N LEU A 8 -28.02 -10.93 29.96
CA LEU A 8 -28.19 -10.74 28.51
C LEU A 8 -27.57 -9.42 28.01
N LEU A 9 -27.31 -8.45 28.89
CA LEU A 9 -26.73 -7.15 28.50
C LEU A 9 -25.21 -7.18 28.29
N THR A 10 -24.50 -8.13 28.91
CA THR A 10 -23.04 -8.24 28.79
C THR A 10 -22.56 -8.89 27.50
N VAL A 11 -23.41 -9.68 26.81
CA VAL A 11 -23.05 -10.29 25.52
C VAL A 11 -23.13 -9.28 24.37
N ILE A 12 -24.00 -8.27 24.46
CA ILE A 12 -24.15 -7.26 23.41
C ILE A 12 -23.00 -6.22 23.46
N PHE A 13 -22.40 -5.98 24.64
CA PHE A 13 -21.31 -5.02 24.78
C PHE A 13 -19.92 -5.54 24.35
N LEU A 14 -19.73 -6.86 24.22
CA LEU A 14 -18.47 -7.46 23.74
C LEU A 14 -18.44 -7.70 22.21
N ALA A 15 -19.57 -7.56 21.52
CA ALA A 15 -19.64 -7.68 20.06
C ALA A 15 -19.42 -6.34 19.32
N GLY A 16 -19.30 -5.22 20.05
CA GLY A 16 -19.27 -3.87 19.48
C GLY A 16 -17.88 -3.30 19.13
N CYS A 17 -16.79 -4.04 19.38
CA CYS A 17 -15.43 -3.49 19.24
C CYS A 17 -14.55 -4.17 18.18
N ALA A 18 -15.08 -5.07 17.34
CA ALA A 18 -14.28 -5.81 16.36
C ALA A 18 -14.53 -5.40 14.89
N LEU A 19 -15.33 -4.35 14.64
CA LEU A 19 -15.73 -3.94 13.29
C LEU A 19 -15.40 -2.48 12.95
N PHE A 20 -14.47 -1.88 13.69
CA PHE A 20 -13.71 -0.75 13.15
C PHE A 20 -12.43 -1.31 12.55
N GLU A 21 -12.56 -1.91 11.37
CA GLU A 21 -11.46 -1.96 10.41
C GLU A 21 -11.14 -0.48 10.14
N SER A 22 -10.15 0.04 10.85
CA SER A 22 -9.56 1.32 10.53
C SER A 22 -9.01 1.16 9.12
N GLU A 23 -9.77 1.59 8.10
CA GLU A 23 -9.28 1.73 6.74
C GLU A 23 -8.15 2.77 6.77
N SER A 24 -6.96 2.31 7.14
CA SER A 24 -5.73 3.07 7.02
C SER A 24 -5.54 3.27 5.53
N ASN A 25 -5.86 4.45 5.00
CA ASN A 25 -5.57 4.73 3.59
C ASN A 25 -4.09 5.07 3.40
N THR A 26 -3.22 4.27 4.00
CA THR A 26 -1.78 4.47 4.06
C THR A 26 -1.06 3.38 3.30
N VAL A 27 -0.08 3.79 2.52
CA VAL A 27 0.93 2.90 1.94
C VAL A 27 2.27 3.36 2.48
N THR A 28 3.05 2.44 3.02
CA THR A 28 4.41 2.73 3.49
C THR A 28 5.40 1.89 2.72
N ALA A 29 6.50 2.50 2.31
CA ALA A 29 7.66 1.80 1.77
C ALA A 29 8.87 2.13 2.64
N ARG A 30 9.63 1.11 3.05
CA ARG A 30 10.81 1.26 3.92
C ARG A 30 11.92 0.33 3.46
N SER A 31 13.15 0.83 3.46
CA SER A 31 14.34 0.01 3.23
C SER A 31 14.91 -0.55 4.54
N ASP A 32 15.55 -1.71 4.46
CA ASP A 32 16.43 -2.27 5.49
C ASP A 32 17.92 -2.27 5.08
N GLY A 33 18.26 -1.62 3.96
CA GLY A 33 19.62 -1.61 3.36
C GLY A 33 19.80 -2.65 2.25
N LEU A 34 19.03 -3.74 2.27
CA LEU A 34 19.12 -4.81 1.28
C LEU A 34 17.84 -4.94 0.46
N ARG A 35 16.71 -4.52 1.04
CA ARG A 35 15.37 -4.72 0.49
C ARG A 35 14.46 -3.55 0.83
N VAL A 36 13.56 -3.25 -0.09
CA VAL A 36 12.44 -2.34 0.17
C VAL A 36 11.19 -3.17 0.45
N THR A 37 10.56 -2.94 1.60
CA THR A 37 9.26 -3.51 1.93
C THR A 37 8.17 -2.47 1.77
N VAL A 38 7.23 -2.75 0.86
CA VAL A 38 6.00 -2.00 0.63
C VAL A 38 4.88 -2.66 1.40
N LYS A 39 4.21 -1.90 2.28
CA LYS A 39 3.03 -2.33 3.03
C LYS A 39 1.83 -1.52 2.58
N ASN A 40 0.81 -2.22 2.08
CA ASN A 40 -0.46 -1.65 1.71
C ASN A 40 -1.45 -1.87 2.85
N GLU A 41 -1.77 -0.80 3.58
CA GLU A 41 -2.76 -0.85 4.65
C GLU A 41 -4.15 -0.39 4.17
N THR A 42 -4.27 -0.02 2.91
CA THR A 42 -5.53 0.39 2.30
C THR A 42 -6.47 -0.79 2.08
N GLY A 43 -7.77 -0.49 1.92
CA GLY A 43 -8.81 -1.47 1.58
C GLY A 43 -8.75 -2.00 0.14
N ASP A 44 -7.88 -1.45 -0.72
CA ASP A 44 -7.80 -1.81 -2.14
C ASP A 44 -6.43 -2.38 -2.51
N ARG A 45 -6.35 -3.04 -3.66
CA ARG A 45 -5.06 -3.31 -4.31
C ARG A 45 -4.43 -1.98 -4.74
N ILE A 46 -3.15 -1.82 -4.44
CA ILE A 46 -2.33 -0.76 -5.01
C ILE A 46 -1.45 -1.34 -6.12
N TYR A 47 -1.11 -0.46 -7.05
CA TYR A 47 -0.10 -0.66 -8.07
C TYR A 47 1.03 0.31 -7.78
N TYR A 48 2.25 -0.05 -8.14
CA TYR A 48 3.40 0.76 -7.79
C TYR A 48 4.48 0.77 -8.87
N PHE A 49 5.32 1.80 -8.82
CA PHE A 49 6.57 1.88 -9.55
C PHE A 49 7.66 2.36 -8.59
N LEU A 50 8.82 1.72 -8.61
CA LEU A 50 9.95 1.98 -7.72
C LEU A 50 11.22 2.08 -8.57
N VAL A 51 11.92 3.20 -8.48
CA VAL A 51 13.12 3.47 -9.28
C VAL A 51 14.06 4.38 -8.48
N GLY A 52 15.35 4.34 -8.79
CA GLY A 52 16.32 5.32 -8.28
C GLY A 52 15.89 6.77 -8.56
N SER A 53 16.10 7.65 -7.58
CA SER A 53 15.76 9.08 -7.66
C SER A 53 16.39 9.87 -8.82
N GLU A 54 17.60 9.54 -9.27
CA GLU A 54 18.24 10.16 -10.42
C GLU A 54 17.51 9.76 -11.71
N LEU A 55 17.28 8.45 -11.90
CA LEU A 55 16.52 7.93 -13.04
C LEU A 55 15.06 8.39 -13.03
N ALA A 56 14.47 8.59 -11.85
CA ALA A 56 13.11 9.13 -11.69
C ALA A 56 12.92 10.49 -12.39
N THR A 57 13.99 11.30 -12.47
CA THR A 57 13.93 12.61 -13.15
C THR A 57 14.04 12.53 -14.67
N LEU A 58 14.50 11.39 -15.20
CA LEU A 58 14.82 11.21 -16.61
C LEU A 58 13.79 10.33 -17.34
N ILE A 59 13.06 9.50 -16.60
CA ILE A 59 12.18 8.50 -17.18
C ILE A 59 10.84 9.11 -17.63
N ASP A 60 10.48 8.86 -18.89
CA ASP A 60 9.12 9.05 -19.40
C ASP A 60 8.35 7.75 -19.18
N TRP A 61 7.42 7.75 -18.22
CA TRP A 61 6.65 6.57 -17.82
C TRP A 61 5.18 6.90 -17.58
N ILE A 62 4.33 5.89 -17.73
CA ILE A 62 2.88 6.01 -17.57
C ILE A 62 2.39 4.95 -16.57
N PRO A 63 1.54 5.31 -15.60
CA PRO A 63 0.97 4.34 -14.66
C PRO A 63 0.10 3.33 -15.39
N HIS A 64 0.13 2.09 -14.94
CA HIS A 64 -0.61 0.99 -15.55
C HIS A 64 -1.03 -0.02 -14.48
N LEU A 65 -2.07 -0.81 -14.74
CA LEU A 65 -2.61 -1.77 -13.78
C LEU A 65 -1.95 -3.14 -13.97
N ASP A 66 -0.65 -3.24 -13.67
CA ASP A 66 0.08 -4.52 -13.73
C ASP A 66 0.04 -5.26 -12.38
N ASP A 67 -0.58 -6.45 -12.38
CA ASP A 67 -0.65 -7.29 -11.21
C ASP A 67 0.74 -7.78 -10.74
N SER A 68 1.72 -7.84 -11.63
CA SER A 68 3.11 -8.16 -11.30
C SER A 68 3.78 -7.06 -10.48
N GLN A 69 3.31 -5.82 -10.56
CA GLN A 69 3.76 -4.66 -9.77
C GLN A 69 2.62 -4.13 -8.90
N SER A 70 2.02 -5.04 -8.13
CA SER A 70 0.91 -4.72 -7.23
C SER A 70 1.10 -5.30 -5.83
N VAL A 71 0.35 -4.73 -4.88
CA VAL A 71 0.23 -5.23 -3.50
C VAL A 71 -1.25 -5.26 -3.14
N ALA A 72 -1.78 -6.44 -2.80
CA ALA A 72 -3.18 -6.58 -2.41
C ALA A 72 -3.49 -5.84 -1.09
N ALA A 73 -4.77 -5.57 -0.84
CA ALA A 73 -5.24 -4.93 0.39
C ALA A 73 -4.73 -5.67 1.64
N GLY A 74 -4.22 -4.91 2.63
CA GLY A 74 -3.67 -5.45 3.88
C GLY A 74 -2.41 -6.31 3.72
N ARG A 75 -1.79 -6.37 2.55
CA ARG A 75 -0.61 -7.19 2.28
C ARG A 75 0.68 -6.37 2.23
N SER A 76 1.79 -7.08 2.18
CA SER A 76 3.11 -6.50 1.99
C SER A 76 3.83 -7.22 0.87
N ARG A 77 4.76 -6.50 0.24
CA ARG A 77 5.67 -7.01 -0.76
C ARG A 77 7.07 -6.53 -0.48
N THR A 78 8.03 -7.42 -0.65
CA THR A 78 9.44 -7.12 -0.49
C THR A 78 10.11 -7.20 -1.85
N ILE A 79 10.98 -6.22 -2.13
CA ILE A 79 11.69 -6.03 -3.39
C ILE A 79 13.17 -6.01 -3.04
N ASP A 80 13.96 -6.89 -3.66
CA ASP A 80 15.40 -6.89 -3.46
C ASP A 80 16.01 -5.62 -4.09
N HIS A 81 17.00 -5.03 -3.42
CA HIS A 81 17.62 -3.79 -3.89
C HIS A 81 18.19 -3.95 -5.31
N GLY A 82 18.76 -5.10 -5.65
CA GLY A 82 19.28 -5.39 -6.98
C GLY A 82 18.23 -5.48 -8.10
N ASP A 83 16.94 -5.56 -7.76
CA ASP A 83 15.83 -5.55 -8.73
C ASP A 83 15.31 -4.12 -8.99
N ILE A 84 15.76 -3.13 -8.21
CA ILE A 84 15.38 -1.75 -8.39
C ILE A 84 16.32 -1.13 -9.43
N MET A 85 15.73 -0.58 -10.50
CA MET A 85 16.51 0.12 -11.53
C MET A 85 17.04 1.44 -10.95
N MET A 86 18.36 1.54 -10.79
CA MET A 86 19.07 2.72 -10.23
C MET A 86 20.54 2.73 -10.66
N GLU A 87 21.21 3.87 -10.42
CA GLU A 87 22.66 4.00 -10.61
C GLU A 87 23.44 3.34 -9.44
N GLU A 88 24.69 2.91 -9.69
CA GLU A 88 25.48 2.06 -8.77
C GLU A 88 25.71 2.66 -7.37
N ASN A 89 25.69 4.00 -7.25
CA ASN A 89 25.98 4.71 -5.99
C ASN A 89 24.78 5.47 -5.44
N GLU A 90 23.59 5.16 -5.92
CA GLU A 90 22.38 5.85 -5.53
C GLU A 90 21.87 5.38 -4.16
N THR A 91 21.54 6.33 -3.27
CA THR A 91 21.09 6.04 -1.89
C THR A 91 19.62 6.34 -1.68
N GLN A 92 18.89 6.76 -2.71
CA GLN A 92 17.49 7.13 -2.63
C GLN A 92 16.70 6.58 -3.82
N ALA A 93 15.48 6.12 -3.54
CA ALA A 93 14.52 5.73 -4.56
C ALA A 93 13.24 6.56 -4.45
N VAL A 94 12.57 6.74 -5.57
CA VAL A 94 11.20 7.29 -5.61
C VAL A 94 10.23 6.13 -5.76
N PHE A 95 9.28 6.07 -4.85
CA PHE A 95 8.17 5.13 -4.87
C PHE A 95 6.89 5.87 -5.23
N TRP A 96 6.32 5.53 -6.39
CA TRP A 96 4.98 5.94 -6.77
C TRP A 96 4.00 4.80 -6.56
N TRP A 97 2.79 5.14 -6.13
CA TRP A 97 1.70 4.18 -6.06
C TRP A 97 0.37 4.84 -6.42
N TRP A 98 -0.55 4.00 -6.90
CA TRP A 98 -1.91 4.40 -7.26
C TRP A 98 -2.88 3.24 -7.04
N LYS A 99 -4.17 3.57 -6.96
CA LYS A 99 -5.25 2.59 -6.99
C LYS A 99 -5.86 2.52 -8.38
N ALA A 100 -6.62 1.46 -8.65
CA ALA A 100 -7.48 1.43 -9.81
C ALA A 100 -8.74 2.25 -9.53
N GLU A 101 -9.20 3.01 -10.51
CA GLU A 101 -10.49 3.70 -10.52
C GLU A 101 -11.35 3.17 -11.66
N ILE A 102 -12.67 3.28 -11.53
CA ILE A 102 -13.59 3.00 -12.64
C ILE A 102 -13.89 4.32 -13.34
N ARG A 103 -13.56 4.40 -14.64
CA ARG A 103 -13.90 5.52 -15.51
C ARG A 103 -14.54 4.96 -16.77
N ASP A 104 -15.74 5.43 -17.09
CA ASP A 104 -16.51 4.98 -18.26
C ASP A 104 -16.70 3.44 -18.35
N GLY A 105 -16.77 2.78 -17.19
CA GLY A 105 -16.92 1.32 -17.09
C GLY A 105 -15.61 0.52 -17.20
N GLU A 106 -14.48 1.19 -17.40
CA GLU A 106 -13.16 0.56 -17.48
C GLU A 106 -12.33 0.83 -16.21
N ARG A 107 -11.46 -0.13 -15.86
CA ARG A 107 -10.47 0.04 -14.79
C ARG A 107 -9.28 0.82 -15.34
N VAL A 108 -9.02 1.99 -14.78
CA VAL A 108 -7.89 2.85 -15.15
C VAL A 108 -7.04 3.18 -13.92
N PRO A 109 -5.76 3.55 -14.10
CA PRO A 109 -4.97 4.14 -13.01
C PRO A 109 -5.63 5.41 -12.46
N GLY A 110 -5.74 5.47 -11.14
CA GLY A 110 -6.23 6.63 -10.41
C GLY A 110 -5.14 7.66 -10.10
N ALA A 111 -5.40 8.47 -9.08
CA ALA A 111 -4.43 9.45 -8.60
C ALA A 111 -3.11 8.78 -8.14
N ILE A 112 -1.99 9.37 -8.54
CA ILE A 112 -0.64 8.92 -8.18
C ILE A 112 -0.20 9.65 -6.91
N VAL A 113 0.35 8.88 -5.97
CA VAL A 113 1.02 9.38 -4.76
C VAL A 113 2.47 8.96 -4.80
N SER A 114 3.37 9.79 -4.28
CA SER A 114 4.80 9.50 -4.27
C SER A 114 5.45 9.77 -2.91
N ASN A 115 6.48 8.99 -2.59
CA ASN A 115 7.41 9.30 -1.52
C ASN A 115 8.84 8.90 -1.89
N ILE A 116 9.81 9.61 -1.32
CA ILE A 116 11.23 9.26 -1.39
C ILE A 116 11.52 8.24 -0.28
N ILE A 117 12.37 7.27 -0.59
CA ILE A 117 12.82 6.23 0.32
C ILE A 117 14.35 6.30 0.37
N ASP A 118 14.91 6.35 1.57
CA ASP A 118 16.34 6.13 1.79
C ASP A 118 16.63 4.63 1.70
N LEU A 119 17.60 4.24 0.89
CA LEU A 119 17.93 2.84 0.56
C LEU A 119 18.96 2.25 1.53
#